data_AF-A0A6I6NNF3-F1
#
_entry.id   AF-A0A6I6NNF3-F1
#
_cell.length_a   1.000
_cell.length_b   1.000
_cell.length_c   1.000
_cell.angle_alpha   90.00
_cell.angle_beta   90.00
_cell.angle_gamma   90.00
#
_symmetry.space_group_name_H-M   'P 1'
#
loop_
_entity.id
_entity.type
_entity.pdbx_description
1 polymer ?
#
loop_
_entity_poly.entity_id
_entity_poly.type
_entity_poly.pdbx_seq_one_letter_code
_entity_poly.pdbx_strand_id
1 'polypeptide(L)'
;MIKPCGPYDFLPPIRTFSLTSQSVARGEQLAREQVSGILGAGGSDISPQLSWSGFPRRHRVSRWRCPTPMCPHFLVVHAVGVEELNVSGTSTPACLDFLLFTHAIARAAVYGTFERV
;
A
#
# COMPACT_ATOMS: atom_id res chain seq x y z
N MET A 1 0.37 6.95 -18.14
CA MET A 1 -0.43 6.86 -16.90
C MET A 1 0.46 7.28 -15.73
N ILE A 2 0.16 8.42 -15.11
CA ILE A 2 0.99 9.02 -14.06
C ILE A 2 0.61 8.40 -12.72
N LYS A 3 1.57 7.79 -12.01
CA LYS A 3 1.37 7.28 -10.65
C LYS A 3 1.44 8.48 -9.66
N PRO A 4 0.49 8.62 -8.72
CA PRO A 4 0.56 9.65 -7.67
C PRO A 4 1.75 9.39 -6.74
N CYS A 5 2.19 10.45 -6.03
CA CYS A 5 3.22 10.37 -4.98
C CYS A 5 2.90 9.21 -4.04
N GLY A 6 3.76 8.20 -4.02
CA GLY A 6 3.68 7.08 -3.09
C GLY A 6 4.35 7.43 -1.75
N PRO A 7 3.86 6.88 -0.63
CA PRO A 7 4.48 7.08 0.69
C PRO A 7 5.94 6.63 0.74
N TYR A 8 6.34 5.77 -0.19
CA TYR A 8 7.67 5.18 -0.24
C TYR A 8 8.54 5.64 -1.40
N ASP A 9 8.15 6.70 -2.10
CA ASP A 9 8.91 7.22 -3.25
C ASP A 9 10.26 7.85 -2.81
N PHE A 10 10.42 8.17 -1.52
CA PHE A 10 11.66 8.72 -0.94
C PHE A 10 12.55 7.67 -0.26
N LEU A 11 12.12 6.39 -0.23
CA LEU A 11 12.90 5.31 0.38
C LEU A 11 13.79 4.62 -0.66
N PRO A 12 14.87 3.93 -0.22
CA PRO A 12 15.61 3.03 -1.07
C PRO A 12 14.66 2.04 -1.76
N PRO A 13 14.74 1.91 -3.10
CA PRO A 13 13.84 1.02 -3.80
C PRO A 13 14.20 -0.43 -3.53
N ILE A 14 13.19 -1.21 -3.16
CA ILE A 14 13.26 -2.66 -2.99
C ILE A 14 12.53 -3.38 -4.13
N ARG A 15 12.59 -4.71 -4.14
CA ARG A 15 11.97 -5.52 -5.22
C ARG A 15 10.43 -5.39 -5.19
N THR A 16 9.78 -5.64 -6.32
CA THR A 16 8.30 -5.66 -6.42
C THR A 16 7.80 -7.04 -6.84
N PHE A 17 6.53 -7.32 -6.54
CA PHE A 17 5.80 -8.53 -6.96
C PHE A 17 4.41 -8.14 -7.48
N SER A 18 3.64 -9.11 -7.99
CA SER A 18 2.29 -8.87 -8.48
C SER A 18 1.34 -8.69 -7.29
N LEU A 19 0.58 -7.60 -7.28
CA LEU A 19 -0.49 -7.34 -6.30
C LEU A 19 -1.72 -6.87 -7.06
N THR A 20 -2.85 -7.50 -6.78
CA THR A 20 -4.14 -7.24 -7.38
C THR A 20 -5.22 -7.19 -6.31
N SER A 21 -6.30 -6.48 -6.62
CA SER A 21 -7.50 -6.41 -5.79
C SER A 21 -8.72 -6.48 -6.68
N GLN A 22 -9.73 -7.24 -6.26
CA GLN A 22 -11.06 -7.20 -6.88
C GLN A 22 -11.91 -6.04 -6.36
N SER A 23 -11.53 -5.45 -5.23
CA SER A 23 -12.26 -4.36 -4.57
C SER A 23 -11.71 -2.97 -4.89
N VAL A 24 -10.44 -2.87 -5.34
CA VAL A 24 -9.78 -1.60 -5.61
C VAL A 24 -9.12 -1.62 -6.99
N ALA A 25 -9.62 -0.77 -7.87
CA ALA A 25 -8.97 -0.48 -9.15
C ALA A 25 -7.96 0.66 -9.00
N ARG A 26 -6.85 0.55 -9.72
CA ARG A 26 -5.70 1.44 -9.54
C ARG A 26 -6.02 2.88 -9.98
N GLY A 27 -6.07 3.79 -9.01
CA GLY A 27 -6.32 5.22 -9.21
C GLY A 27 -7.79 5.57 -9.44
N GLU A 28 -8.68 4.59 -9.36
CA GLU A 28 -10.12 4.79 -9.42
C GLU A 28 -10.69 5.17 -8.05
N GLN A 29 -11.91 5.70 -8.06
CA GLN A 29 -12.64 5.98 -6.83
C GLN A 29 -12.95 4.69 -6.07
N LEU A 30 -12.76 4.70 -4.75
CA LEU A 30 -13.07 3.56 -3.89
C LEU A 30 -14.57 3.26 -3.92
N ALA A 31 -14.92 1.97 -3.97
CA ALA A 31 -16.29 1.52 -3.83
C ALA A 31 -16.82 1.82 -2.41
N ARG A 32 -18.14 1.95 -2.26
CA ARG A 32 -18.76 2.39 -0.99
C ARG A 32 -18.44 1.44 0.16
N GLU A 33 -18.26 0.17 -0.12
CA GLU A 33 -17.91 -0.85 0.86
C GLU A 33 -16.57 -0.53 1.53
N GLN A 34 -15.59 -0.01 0.78
CA GLN A 34 -14.26 0.36 1.28
C GLN A 34 -14.21 1.75 1.93
N VAL A 35 -15.22 2.58 1.71
CA VAL A 35 -15.34 3.90 2.35
C VAL A 35 -15.74 3.72 3.81
N SER A 36 -15.35 4.66 4.69
CA SER A 36 -15.66 4.55 6.11
C SER A 36 -17.12 4.89 6.41
N GLY A 37 -17.82 3.99 7.11
CA GLY A 37 -19.08 4.27 7.79
C GLY A 37 -18.85 4.86 9.18
N ILE A 38 -17.86 4.36 9.92
CA ILE A 38 -17.49 4.80 11.28
C ILE A 38 -17.13 6.29 11.31
N LEU A 39 -16.39 6.77 10.31
CA LEU A 39 -16.01 8.19 10.20
C LEU A 39 -17.06 9.04 9.46
N GLY A 40 -18.26 8.49 9.21
CA GLY A 40 -19.37 9.23 8.61
C GLY A 40 -19.21 9.54 7.12
N ALA A 41 -18.34 8.82 6.41
CA ALA A 41 -18.15 8.98 4.97
C ALA A 41 -19.14 8.16 4.11
N GLY A 42 -20.11 7.48 4.75
CA GLY A 42 -21.24 6.83 4.07
C GLY A 42 -20.93 5.46 3.44
N GLY A 43 -19.88 4.80 3.91
CA GLY A 43 -19.48 3.45 3.51
C GLY A 43 -19.66 2.39 4.60
N SER A 44 -18.89 1.29 4.52
CA SER A 44 -19.06 0.11 5.37
C SER A 44 -17.79 -0.38 6.08
N ASP A 45 -16.65 0.31 5.93
CA ASP A 45 -15.36 -0.06 6.53
C ASP A 45 -14.91 -1.50 6.20
N ILE A 46 -15.34 -2.04 5.04
CA ILE A 46 -14.95 -3.38 4.59
C ILE A 46 -13.58 -3.30 3.93
N SER A 47 -12.60 -3.93 4.58
CA SER A 47 -11.24 -4.04 4.06
C SER A 47 -11.25 -4.69 2.67
N PRO A 48 -10.51 -4.15 1.69
CA PRO A 48 -10.53 -4.66 0.33
C PRO A 48 -9.84 -6.02 0.22
N GLN A 49 -10.30 -6.82 -0.74
CA GLN A 49 -9.65 -8.07 -1.09
C GLN A 49 -8.27 -7.79 -1.70
N LEU A 50 -7.26 -8.58 -1.34
CA LEU A 50 -5.91 -8.50 -1.91
C LEU A 50 -5.43 -9.90 -2.32
N SER A 51 -4.80 -10.00 -3.48
CA SER A 51 -4.12 -11.20 -3.95
C SER A 51 -2.76 -10.85 -4.52
N TRP A 52 -1.73 -11.58 -4.13
CA TRP A 52 -0.35 -11.33 -4.52
C TRP A 52 0.41 -12.59 -4.89
N SER A 53 1.35 -12.47 -5.82
CA SER A 53 2.17 -13.59 -6.31
C SER A 53 3.47 -13.14 -6.97
N GLY A 54 4.38 -14.09 -7.21
CA GLY A 54 5.60 -13.85 -7.97
C GLY A 54 6.70 -13.13 -7.18
N PHE A 55 6.93 -13.52 -5.92
CA PHE A 55 8.01 -12.96 -5.11
C PHE A 55 9.37 -13.12 -5.80
N PRO A 56 10.08 -12.02 -6.07
CA PRO A 56 11.24 -12.05 -6.94
C PRO A 56 12.48 -12.62 -6.25
N ARG A 57 13.14 -13.57 -6.92
CA ARG A 57 14.51 -14.04 -6.61
C ARG A 57 15.61 -13.10 -7.13
N ARG A 58 15.31 -12.16 -8.05
CA ARG A 58 16.30 -11.28 -8.71
C ARG A 58 15.83 -9.83 -8.76
N HIS A 59 16.78 -8.90 -8.88
CA HIS A 59 16.55 -7.46 -8.73
C HIS A 59 15.97 -6.81 -10.01
N ARG A 60 14.79 -6.20 -9.90
CA ARG A 60 14.34 -5.13 -10.81
C ARG A 60 13.76 -4.01 -9.95
N VAL A 61 14.19 -2.79 -10.25
CA VAL A 61 13.83 -1.57 -9.53
C VAL A 61 13.36 -0.57 -10.56
N SER A 62 12.20 0.03 -10.33
CA SER A 62 11.67 1.11 -11.15
C SER A 62 11.69 2.40 -10.34
N ARG A 63 12.42 3.42 -10.79
CA ARG A 63 12.45 4.74 -10.16
C ARG A 63 11.46 5.66 -10.87
N TRP A 64 10.61 6.34 -10.10
CA TRP A 64 9.63 7.31 -10.61
C TRP A 64 9.72 8.62 -9.81
N ARG A 65 9.35 9.74 -10.43
CA ARG A 65 9.34 11.08 -9.81
C ARG A 65 7.90 11.62 -9.85
N CYS A 66 7.41 12.10 -8.70
CA CYS A 66 6.03 12.54 -8.53
C CYS A 66 5.73 13.90 -9.20
N PRO A 67 4.62 14.02 -9.97
CA PRO A 67 4.26 15.29 -10.61
C PRO A 67 2.98 16.01 -10.09
N THR A 68 2.16 15.46 -9.17
CA THR A 68 0.84 16.09 -8.82
C THR A 68 0.31 15.75 -7.41
N PRO A 69 -0.48 16.64 -6.76
CA PRO A 69 -1.13 16.40 -5.48
C PRO A 69 -2.49 15.73 -5.68
N MET A 70 -2.52 14.41 -5.62
CA MET A 70 -3.74 13.64 -5.43
C MET A 70 -3.73 13.09 -4.00
N CYS A 71 -4.88 12.78 -3.41
CA CYS A 71 -5.01 12.13 -2.10
C CYS A 71 -5.30 10.62 -2.25
N PRO A 72 -4.33 9.79 -2.66
CA PRO A 72 -4.52 8.35 -2.81
C PRO A 72 -4.54 7.64 -1.45
N HIS A 73 -5.38 6.61 -1.38
CA HIS A 73 -5.35 5.62 -0.31
C HIS A 73 -4.52 4.44 -0.80
N PHE A 74 -3.27 4.32 -0.30
CA PHE A 74 -2.37 3.23 -0.68
C PHE A 74 -2.61 2.00 0.18
N LEU A 75 -2.72 0.85 -0.49
CA LEU A 75 -2.67 -0.47 0.12
C LEU A 75 -1.36 -1.12 -0.28
N VAL A 76 -0.54 -1.43 0.72
CA VAL A 76 0.84 -1.88 0.50
C VAL A 76 1.09 -3.19 1.22
N VAL A 77 1.59 -4.17 0.47
CA VAL A 77 2.02 -5.47 0.98
C VAL A 77 3.54 -5.51 0.98
N HIS A 78 4.13 -5.86 2.12
CA HIS A 78 5.56 -6.06 2.28
C HIS A 78 5.86 -7.55 2.44
N ALA A 79 6.86 -8.05 1.70
CA ALA A 79 7.49 -9.32 1.99
C ALA A 79 8.64 -9.06 2.97
N VAL A 80 8.64 -9.74 4.10
CA VAL A 80 9.61 -9.56 5.18
C VAL A 80 10.59 -10.73 5.19
N GLY A 81 11.87 -10.45 5.38
CA GLY A 81 12.94 -11.46 5.33
C GLY A 81 13.21 -12.20 6.64
N VAL A 82 12.51 -11.84 7.72
CA VAL A 82 12.60 -12.48 9.04
C VAL A 82 11.30 -13.24 9.31
N GLU A 83 11.37 -14.30 10.12
CA GLU A 83 10.19 -15.09 10.49
C GLU A 83 9.22 -14.28 11.35
N GLU A 84 9.74 -13.46 12.27
CA GLU A 84 8.93 -12.65 13.17
C GLU A 84 9.44 -11.21 13.25
N LEU A 85 8.49 -10.28 13.18
CA LEU A 85 8.72 -8.88 13.50
C LEU A 85 8.36 -8.66 14.96
N ASN A 86 9.24 -8.00 15.71
CA ASN A 86 8.98 -7.65 17.11
C ASN A 86 7.99 -6.46 17.19
N VAL A 87 6.71 -6.76 16.99
CA VAL A 87 5.60 -5.81 17.08
C VAL A 87 4.58 -6.27 18.12
N SER A 88 4.11 -5.33 18.92
CA SER A 88 3.01 -5.55 19.86
C SER A 88 1.70 -4.98 19.31
N GLY A 89 0.55 -5.40 19.86
CA GLY A 89 -0.75 -4.79 19.56
C GLY A 89 -0.87 -3.31 19.95
N THR A 90 0.08 -2.78 20.73
CA THR A 90 0.17 -1.36 21.11
C THR A 90 1.19 -0.58 20.28
N SER A 91 1.91 -1.26 19.39
CA SER A 91 2.91 -0.62 18.52
C SER A 91 2.21 0.31 17.53
N THR A 92 2.76 1.51 17.36
CA THR A 92 2.21 2.47 16.40
C THR A 92 2.52 2.02 14.96
N PRO A 93 1.69 2.40 13.98
CA PRO A 93 2.02 2.16 12.57
C PRO A 93 3.38 2.72 12.15
N ALA A 94 3.81 3.85 12.74
CA ALA A 94 5.13 4.43 12.50
C ALA A 94 6.29 3.55 13.03
N CYS A 95 6.09 2.87 14.17
CA CYS A 95 7.05 1.90 14.68
C CYS A 95 7.18 0.69 13.74
N LEU A 96 6.04 0.17 13.25
CA LEU A 96 6.01 -0.90 12.26
C LEU A 96 6.74 -0.49 10.96
N ASP A 97 6.51 0.73 10.46
CA ASP A 97 7.19 1.23 9.26
C ASP A 97 8.72 1.28 9.43
N PHE A 98 9.22 1.61 10.63
CA PHE A 98 10.66 1.59 10.91
C PHE A 98 11.25 0.18 10.86
N LEU A 99 10.53 -0.82 11.35
CA LEU A 99 10.94 -2.23 11.26
C LEU A 99 10.86 -2.75 9.81
N LEU A 100 9.84 -2.34 9.05
CA LEU A 100 9.73 -2.70 7.64
C LEU A 100 10.83 -2.07 6.80
N PHE A 101 11.32 -0.87 7.14
CA PHE A 101 12.45 -0.24 6.46
C PHE A 101 13.70 -1.13 6.46
N THR A 102 13.98 -1.84 7.56
CA THR A 102 15.18 -2.69 7.69
C THR A 102 14.93 -4.13 7.23
N HIS A 103 13.72 -4.66 7.36
CA HIS A 103 13.44 -6.08 7.14
C HIS A 103 12.63 -6.39 5.86
N ALA A 104 12.06 -5.39 5.18
CA ALA A 104 11.32 -5.62 3.95
C ALA A 104 12.26 -5.93 2.77
N ILE A 105 12.04 -7.09 2.16
CA ILE A 105 12.82 -7.58 1.03
C ILE A 105 12.12 -7.33 -0.32
N ALA A 106 10.81 -7.13 -0.31
CA ALA A 106 10.02 -6.72 -1.46
C ALA A 106 8.75 -5.97 -1.02
N ARG A 107 8.20 -5.14 -1.90
CA ARG A 107 6.97 -4.37 -1.67
C ARG A 107 6.16 -4.26 -2.95
N ALA A 108 4.85 -4.41 -2.83
CA ALA A 108 3.89 -4.10 -3.89
C ALA A 108 2.79 -3.19 -3.34
N ALA A 109 2.26 -2.31 -4.19
CA ALA A 109 1.24 -1.35 -3.81
C ALA A 109 0.14 -1.23 -4.87
N VAL A 110 -1.11 -1.18 -4.42
CA VAL A 110 -2.28 -0.73 -5.17
C VAL A 110 -2.85 0.50 -4.45
N TYR A 111 -3.63 1.32 -5.15
CA TYR A 111 -4.23 2.51 -4.53
C TYR A 111 -5.56 2.84 -5.21
N GLY A 112 -6.47 3.40 -4.43
CA GLY A 112 -7.69 4.06 -4.91
C GLY A 112 -7.73 5.50 -4.44
N THR A 113 -8.73 6.26 -4.87
CA THR A 113 -8.97 7.64 -4.45
C THR A 113 -10.31 7.75 -3.75
N PHE A 114 -10.44 8.73 -2.86
CA PHE A 114 -11.72 9.09 -2.28
C PHE A 114 -11.76 10.60 -2.11
N GLU A 115 -12.87 11.19 -2.56
CA GLU A 115 -13.18 12.59 -2.39
C GLU A 115 -14.63 12.66 -1.92
N ARG A 116 -14.89 13.55 -0.96
CA ARG A 116 -16.24 13.81 -0.48
C ARG A 116 -16.77 15.02 -1.24
N VAL A 117 -17.83 14.80 -2.02
CA VAL A 117 -18.58 15.87 -2.70
C VAL A 117 -19.46 16.60 -1.69
#